data_AF-A0A829R589-F1
#
_entry.id   AF-A0A829R589-F1
#
_cell.length_a   1.000
_cell.length_b   1.000
_cell.length_c   1.000
_cell.angle_alpha   90.00
_cell.angle_beta   90.00
_cell.angle_gamma   90.00
#
_symmetry.space_group_name_H-M   'P 1'
#
loop_
_entity.id
_entity.type
_entity.pdbx_description
1 polymer ?
#
loop_
_entity_poly.entity_id
_entity_poly.type
_entity_poly.pdbx_seq_one_letter_code
_entity_poly.pdbx_strand_id
1 'polypeptide(L)'
;MNRRTEYILALIGAIVNTIVIGCVGMLVMIGFIASFFPEDFSAGDVLFGVIGLGIYFLFFLLLMGASVVLGFISANKLKYNAPEAKNWGVVLIVLGGLQIASIHGILYLISGIMTVVKRENSYN
;
A
#
# COMPACT_ATOMS: atom_id res chain seq x y z
N MET A 1 -9.96 16.18 -20.57
CA MET A 1 -9.62 14.76 -20.84
C MET A 1 -10.16 13.88 -19.72
N ASN A 2 -10.70 12.69 -20.03
CA ASN A 2 -11.35 11.82 -19.04
C ASN A 2 -10.33 10.86 -18.40
N ARG A 3 -10.09 11.01 -17.08
CA ARG A 3 -9.19 10.16 -16.26
C ARG A 3 -9.93 9.10 -15.43
N ARG A 4 -11.13 8.71 -15.86
CA ARG A 4 -12.00 7.77 -15.11
C ARG A 4 -11.33 6.43 -14.87
N THR A 5 -10.61 5.89 -15.84
CA THR A 5 -9.98 4.57 -15.74
C THR A 5 -8.84 4.58 -14.72
N GLU A 6 -7.97 5.58 -14.76
CA GLU A 6 -6.87 5.81 -13.82
C GLU A 6 -7.42 5.93 -12.38
N TYR A 7 -8.49 6.72 -12.23
CA TYR A 7 -9.19 6.89 -10.96
C TYR A 7 -9.73 5.57 -10.40
N ILE A 8 -10.46 4.80 -11.22
CA ILE A 8 -11.07 3.54 -10.79
C ILE A 8 -9.99 2.53 -10.39
N LEU A 9 -8.91 2.42 -11.17
CA LEU A 9 -7.78 1.52 -10.86
C LEU A 9 -7.10 1.90 -9.55
N ALA A 10 -6.81 3.19 -9.33
CA ALA A 10 -6.22 3.67 -8.08
C ALA A 10 -7.15 3.44 -6.88
N LEU A 11 -8.46 3.67 -7.06
CA LEU A 11 -9.45 3.46 -6.01
C LEU A 11 -9.58 1.99 -5.63
N ILE A 12 -9.68 1.09 -6.61
CA ILE A 12 -9.75 -0.36 -6.36
C ILE A 12 -8.45 -0.82 -5.68
N GLY A 13 -7.29 -0.36 -6.14
CA GLY A 13 -6.00 -0.65 -5.49
C GLY A 13 -6.00 -0.26 -4.01
N ALA A 14 -6.51 0.94 -3.68
CA ALA A 14 -6.58 1.42 -2.30
C ALA A 14 -7.55 0.62 -1.44
N ILE A 15 -8.71 0.23 -1.99
CA ILE A 15 -9.70 -0.59 -1.28
C ILE A 15 -9.14 -1.98 -0.99
N VAL A 16 -8.54 -2.63 -1.99
CA VAL A 16 -7.94 -3.97 -1.84
C VAL A 16 -6.82 -3.92 -0.80
N ASN A 17 -5.95 -2.92 -0.87
CA ASN A 17 -4.87 -2.73 0.10
C ASN A 17 -5.41 -2.52 1.54
N THR A 18 -6.50 -1.76 1.71
CA THR A 18 -7.17 -1.60 3.01
C THR A 18 -7.63 -2.93 3.60
N ILE A 19 -8.23 -3.80 2.77
CA ILE A 19 -8.68 -5.13 3.19
C ILE A 19 -7.47 -6.00 3.59
N VAL A 20 -6.41 -5.99 2.77
CA VAL A 20 -5.18 -6.74 3.06
C VAL A 20 -4.56 -6.31 4.38
N ILE A 21 -4.44 -5.02 4.65
CA ILE A 21 -3.95 -4.50 5.93
C ILE A 21 -4.84 -4.94 7.09
N GLY A 22 -6.16 -4.91 6.92
CA GLY A 22 -7.09 -5.38 7.95
C GLY A 22 -6.86 -6.85 8.32
N CYS A 23 -6.77 -7.73 7.31
CA CYS A 23 -6.51 -9.16 7.51
C CYS A 23 -5.14 -9.41 8.15
N VAL A 24 -4.11 -8.76 7.61
CA VAL A 24 -2.72 -8.90 8.07
C VAL A 24 -2.58 -8.36 9.49
N GLY A 25 -3.17 -7.20 9.80
CA GLY A 25 -3.20 -6.63 11.14
C GLY A 25 -3.90 -7.53 12.16
N MET A 26 -5.01 -8.17 11.77
CA MET A 26 -5.68 -9.13 12.64
C MET A 26 -4.81 -10.36 12.95
N LEU A 27 -4.14 -10.94 11.96
CA LEU A 27 -3.23 -12.08 12.15
C LEU A 27 -2.08 -11.73 13.10
N VAL A 28 -1.60 -10.50 13.03
CA VAL A 28 -0.50 -10.04 13.91
C VAL A 28 -0.95 -9.78 15.31
N MET A 29 -2.15 -9.24 15.50
CA MET A 29 -2.73 -9.15 16.83
C MET A 29 -2.87 -10.54 17.46
N ILE A 30 -3.30 -11.54 16.69
CA ILE A 30 -3.36 -12.93 17.17
C ILE A 30 -1.96 -13.46 17.55
N GLY A 31 -0.97 -13.29 16.67
CA GLY A 31 0.41 -13.73 16.93
C GLY A 31 1.05 -13.01 18.13
N PHE A 32 0.77 -11.72 18.30
CA PHE A 32 1.21 -10.92 19.43
C PHE A 32 0.57 -11.42 20.73
N ILE A 33 -0.75 -11.65 20.76
CA ILE A 33 -1.44 -12.20 21.93
C ILE A 33 -0.90 -13.58 22.29
N ALA A 34 -0.68 -14.46 21.30
CA ALA A 34 -0.12 -15.79 21.52
C ALA A 34 1.28 -15.75 22.16
N SER A 35 2.08 -14.71 21.86
CA SER A 35 3.41 -14.56 22.46
C SER A 35 3.41 -14.28 23.98
N PHE A 36 2.27 -13.87 24.57
CA PHE A 36 2.12 -13.69 26.02
C PHE A 36 1.80 -14.99 26.78
N PHE A 37 1.51 -16.08 26.06
CA PHE A 37 1.23 -17.40 26.65
C PHE A 37 2.22 -18.47 26.16
N PRO A 38 3.54 -18.31 26.36
CA PRO A 38 4.50 -19.31 25.93
C PRO A 38 4.45 -20.53 26.86
N GLU A 39 4.06 -21.70 26.33
CA GLU A 39 4.04 -22.93 27.12
C GLU A 39 5.44 -23.55 27.32
N ASP A 40 6.44 -23.29 26.44
CA ASP A 40 7.69 -24.10 26.42
C ASP A 40 8.99 -23.39 25.95
N PHE A 41 9.10 -22.06 26.00
CA PHE A 41 10.30 -21.39 25.46
C PHE A 41 11.24 -20.77 26.49
N SER A 42 12.55 -20.83 26.21
CA SER A 42 13.62 -20.11 26.94
C SER A 42 13.40 -18.59 26.84
N ALA A 43 13.35 -17.88 27.96
CA ALA A 43 13.01 -16.45 28.01
C ALA A 43 13.97 -15.55 27.20
N GLY A 44 15.22 -15.98 26.97
CA GLY A 44 16.24 -15.21 26.24
C GLY A 44 16.04 -15.22 24.72
N ASP A 45 15.73 -16.39 24.14
CA ASP A 45 15.59 -16.54 22.69
C ASP A 45 14.24 -16.00 22.18
N VAL A 46 13.20 -16.09 23.01
CA VAL A 46 11.88 -15.51 22.72
C VAL A 46 11.96 -14.00 22.67
N LEU A 47 12.68 -13.36 23.60
CA LEU A 47 12.70 -11.91 23.70
C LEU A 47 13.34 -11.28 22.46
N PHE A 48 14.45 -11.82 21.97
CA PHE A 48 15.13 -11.29 20.78
C PHE A 48 14.32 -11.55 19.49
N GLY A 49 13.73 -12.74 19.36
CA GLY A 49 12.89 -13.11 18.22
C GLY A 49 11.61 -12.29 18.13
N VAL A 50 10.90 -12.12 19.27
CA VAL A 50 9.63 -11.37 19.32
C VAL A 50 9.85 -9.88 19.09
N ILE A 51 10.91 -9.29 19.65
CA ILE A 51 11.21 -7.86 19.44
C ILE A 51 11.63 -7.58 18.00
N GLY A 52 12.54 -8.40 17.44
CA GLY A 52 13.02 -8.20 16.06
C GLY A 52 11.91 -8.37 15.03
N LEU A 53 11.11 -9.44 15.17
CA LEU A 53 10.00 -9.72 14.27
C LEU A 53 8.85 -8.72 14.45
N GLY A 54 8.60 -8.26 15.70
CA GLY A 54 7.64 -7.22 16.01
C GLY A 54 7.98 -5.85 15.41
N ILE A 55 9.26 -5.43 15.44
CA ILE A 55 9.71 -4.17 14.83
C ILE A 55 9.57 -4.23 13.31
N TYR A 56 10.01 -5.32 12.69
CA TYR A 56 9.84 -5.53 11.24
C TYR A 56 8.36 -5.45 10.85
N PHE A 57 7.51 -6.09 11.65
CA PHE A 57 6.08 -6.11 11.41
C PHE A 57 5.44 -4.72 11.54
N LEU A 58 5.78 -3.99 12.60
CA LEU A 58 5.29 -2.62 12.82
C LEU A 58 5.69 -1.69 11.67
N PHE A 59 6.93 -1.79 11.20
CA PHE A 59 7.41 -1.02 10.05
C PHE A 59 6.61 -1.35 8.78
N PHE A 60 6.38 -2.64 8.51
CA PHE A 60 5.60 -3.08 7.36
C PHE A 60 4.15 -2.56 7.41
N LEU A 61 3.51 -2.63 8.57
CA LEU A 61 2.14 -2.16 8.77
C LEU A 61 2.02 -0.64 8.60
N LEU A 62 3.00 0.13 9.10
CA LEU A 62 3.07 1.58 8.87
C LEU A 62 3.23 1.93 7.39
N LEU A 63 4.12 1.20 6.69
CA LEU A 63 4.36 1.42 5.26
C LEU A 63 3.13 1.11 4.41
N MET A 64 2.46 -0.01 4.71
CA MET A 64 1.21 -0.35 4.05
C MET A 64 0.10 0.66 4.39
N GLY A 65 -0.01 1.07 5.65
CA GLY A 65 -0.98 2.09 6.08
C GLY A 65 -0.80 3.42 5.34
N ALA A 66 0.45 3.89 5.24
CA ALA A 66 0.78 5.09 4.47
C ALA A 66 0.39 4.94 2.99
N SER A 67 0.63 3.77 2.40
CA SER A 67 0.28 3.49 1.00
C SER A 67 -1.23 3.50 0.73
N VAL A 68 -2.07 3.16 1.72
CA VAL A 68 -3.54 3.27 1.61
C VAL A 68 -3.98 4.72 1.57
N VAL A 69 -3.47 5.53 2.50
CA VAL A 69 -3.80 6.96 2.56
C VAL A 69 -3.38 7.65 1.27
N LEU A 70 -2.15 7.42 0.81
CA LEU A 70 -1.65 7.97 -0.45
C LEU A 70 -2.42 7.44 -1.67
N GLY A 71 -2.85 6.17 -1.65
CA GLY A 71 -3.72 5.58 -2.67
C GLY A 71 -5.06 6.32 -2.80
N PHE A 72 -5.75 6.56 -1.69
CA PHE A 72 -7.01 7.32 -1.70
C PHE A 72 -6.82 8.78 -2.10
N ILE A 73 -5.75 9.44 -1.65
CA ILE A 73 -5.47 10.83 -2.03
C ILE A 73 -5.19 10.91 -3.54
N SER A 74 -4.34 10.04 -4.07
CA SER A 74 -4.02 10.00 -5.50
C SER A 74 -5.25 9.74 -6.36
N ALA A 75 -6.12 8.78 -5.98
CA ALA A 75 -7.37 8.52 -6.66
C ALA A 75 -8.26 9.78 -6.70
N ASN A 76 -8.47 10.44 -5.57
CA ASN A 76 -9.27 11.68 -5.54
C ASN A 76 -8.66 12.79 -6.40
N LYS A 77 -7.33 12.96 -6.39
CA LYS A 77 -6.65 13.96 -7.22
C LYS A 77 -6.76 13.64 -8.72
N LEU A 78 -6.81 12.37 -9.10
CA LEU A 78 -7.07 11.92 -10.46
C LEU A 78 -8.52 12.19 -10.92
N LYS A 79 -9.50 12.00 -10.03
CA LYS A 79 -10.93 12.29 -10.30
C LYS A 79 -11.16 13.74 -10.69
N TYR A 80 -10.53 14.68 -9.98
CA TYR A 80 -10.72 16.13 -10.19
C TYR A 80 -9.81 16.73 -11.27
N ASN A 81 -9.05 15.92 -12.02
CA ASN A 81 -8.09 16.43 -13.01
C ASN A 81 -7.16 17.52 -12.42
N ALA A 82 -6.70 17.32 -11.18
CA ALA A 82 -5.86 18.30 -10.52
C ALA A 82 -4.61 18.61 -11.37
N PRO A 83 -4.09 19.85 -11.38
CA PRO A 83 -2.90 20.22 -12.14
C PRO A 83 -1.69 19.36 -11.78
N GLU A 84 -1.65 18.86 -10.54
CA GLU A 84 -0.59 18.00 -9.99
C GLU A 84 -0.81 16.50 -10.25
N ALA A 85 -1.80 16.09 -11.03
CA ALA A 85 -2.14 14.68 -11.22
C ALA A 85 -0.95 13.84 -11.74
N LYS A 86 0.03 14.45 -12.45
CA LYS A 86 1.29 13.79 -12.85
C LYS A 86 2.12 13.36 -11.65
N ASN A 87 2.26 14.23 -10.65
CA ASN A 87 3.03 13.94 -9.44
C ASN A 87 2.38 12.78 -8.67
N TRP A 88 1.05 12.76 -8.61
CA TRP A 88 0.29 11.66 -8.03
C TRP A 88 0.41 10.35 -8.82
N GLY A 89 0.57 10.43 -10.15
CA GLY A 89 0.92 9.27 -10.98
C GLY A 89 2.29 8.68 -10.65
N VAL A 90 3.30 9.53 -10.40
CA VAL A 90 4.63 9.08 -9.96
C VAL A 90 4.56 8.44 -8.57
N VAL A 91 3.79 9.03 -7.64
CA VAL A 91 3.55 8.43 -6.31
C VAL A 91 2.94 7.03 -6.46
N LEU A 92 1.95 6.86 -7.33
CA LEU A 92 1.35 5.55 -7.60
C LEU A 92 2.36 4.54 -8.18
N ILE A 93 3.29 4.98 -9.04
CA ILE A 93 4.36 4.11 -9.56
C ILE A 93 5.30 3.69 -8.44
N VAL A 94 5.73 4.60 -7.56
CA VAL A 94 6.63 4.29 -6.45
C VAL A 94 5.97 3.32 -5.47
N LEU A 95 4.70 3.58 -5.09
CA LEU A 95 3.93 2.70 -4.21
C LEU A 95 3.69 1.33 -4.86
N GLY A 96 3.35 1.30 -6.15
CA GLY A 96 3.13 0.08 -6.91
C GLY A 96 4.39 -0.75 -7.08
N GLY A 97 5.53 -0.11 -7.35
CA GLY A 97 6.83 -0.78 -7.47
C GLY A 97 7.31 -1.39 -6.16
N LEU A 98 7.09 -0.68 -5.04
CA LEU A 98 7.40 -1.19 -3.71
C LEU A 98 6.53 -2.39 -3.31
N GLN A 99 5.32 -2.47 -3.85
CA GLN A 99 4.33 -3.52 -3.56
C GLN A 99 4.05 -4.41 -4.78
N ILE A 100 4.99 -4.53 -5.71
CA ILE A 100 4.73 -5.14 -7.03
C ILE A 100 4.30 -6.61 -6.97
N ALA A 101 4.67 -7.31 -5.90
CA ALA A 101 4.28 -8.69 -5.67
C ALA A 101 2.80 -8.86 -5.28
N SER A 102 2.05 -7.77 -5.07
CA SER A 102 0.64 -7.81 -4.69
C SER A 102 -0.28 -7.24 -5.78
N ILE A 103 -1.53 -7.72 -5.79
CA ILE A 103 -2.55 -7.28 -6.76
C ILE A 103 -2.78 -5.77 -6.65
N HIS A 104 -2.86 -5.22 -5.44
CA HIS A 104 -3.05 -3.78 -5.25
C HIS A 104 -1.84 -2.96 -5.71
N GLY A 105 -0.61 -3.46 -5.55
CA GLY A 105 0.59 -2.81 -6.06
C GLY A 105 0.62 -2.75 -7.58
N ILE A 106 0.22 -3.83 -8.25
CA ILE A 106 0.08 -3.86 -9.72
C ILE A 106 -0.97 -2.84 -10.19
N LEU A 107 -2.11 -2.76 -9.50
CA LEU A 107 -3.16 -1.77 -9.83
C LEU A 107 -2.67 -0.32 -9.68
N TYR A 108 -1.88 -0.03 -8.64
CA TYR A 108 -1.23 1.27 -8.49
C TYR A 108 -0.22 1.55 -9.61
N LEU A 109 0.59 0.57 -9.98
CA LEU A 109 1.57 0.70 -11.05
C LEU A 109 0.90 1.04 -12.39
N ILE A 110 -0.13 0.29 -12.76
CA ILE A 110 -0.88 0.50 -14.01
C ILE A 110 -1.54 1.88 -14.01
N SER A 111 -2.23 2.25 -12.93
CA SER A 111 -2.86 3.57 -12.82
C SER A 111 -1.83 4.71 -12.91
N GLY A 112 -0.68 4.55 -12.26
CA GLY A 112 0.41 5.51 -12.29
C GLY A 112 1.03 5.68 -13.68
N ILE A 113 1.36 4.58 -14.37
CA ILE A 113 1.90 4.61 -15.73
C ILE A 113 0.91 5.28 -16.68
N MET A 114 -0.36 4.89 -16.64
CA MET A 114 -1.40 5.52 -17.46
C MET A 114 -1.51 7.03 -17.20
N THR A 115 -1.41 7.43 -15.94
CA THR A 115 -1.47 8.85 -15.54
C THR A 115 -0.30 9.66 -16.10
N VAL A 116 0.90 9.07 -16.15
CA VAL A 116 2.13 9.74 -16.61
C VAL A 116 2.21 9.77 -18.14
N VAL A 117 1.97 8.65 -18.82
CA VAL A 117 2.14 8.49 -20.27
C VAL A 117 1.08 9.25 -21.07
N LYS A 118 -0.17 9.32 -20.59
CA LYS A 118 -1.30 9.85 -21.37
C LYS A 118 -1.25 11.36 -21.66
N ARG A 119 -0.35 12.12 -21.02
CA ARG A 119 -0.12 13.55 -21.35
C ARG A 119 0.95 13.74 -22.42
N GLU A 120 1.87 12.79 -22.59
CA GLU A 120 2.90 12.86 -23.63
C GLU A 120 2.27 12.84 -25.03
N ASN A 121 1.16 12.11 -25.18
CA ASN A 121 0.38 12.06 -26.42
C ASN A 121 -0.58 13.26 -26.64
N SER A 122 -0.61 14.27 -25.76
CA SER A 122 -1.41 15.49 -25.98
C SER A 122 -0.58 16.68 -26.48
N TYR A 123 0.71 16.48 -26.73
CA TYR A 123 1.63 17.52 -27.25
C TYR A 123 2.22 17.16 -28.63
N ASN A 124 1.73 16.09 -29.27
CA ASN A 124 2.01 15.77 -30.68
C ASN A 124 0.71 15.82 -31.49
#